data_AF-A0A656JMS2-F1
#
_entry.id   AF-A0A656JMS2-F1
#
_cell.length_a   1.000
_cell.length_b   1.000
_cell.length_c   1.000
_cell.angle_alpha   90.00
_cell.angle_beta   90.00
_cell.angle_gamma   90.00
#
_symmetry.space_group_name_H-M   'P 1'
#
loop_
_entity.id
_entity.type
_entity.pdbx_description
1 polymer ?
#
loop_
_entity_poly.entity_id
_entity_poly.type
_entity_poly.pdbx_seq_one_letter_code
_entity_poly.pdbx_strand_id
1 'polypeptide(L)' 'MIDHSLVGAGLGVIIGAVLALTGAGGGILAVPLLVFGLGLTIVEAAPVGLLAVGLAAGVGAVL' A
#
# COMPACT_ATOMS: atom_id res chain seq x y z
N MET A 1 -19.40 10.02 22.21
CA MET A 1 -19.57 9.14 21.02
C MET A 1 -19.06 9.78 19.72
N ILE A 2 -18.87 11.12 19.68
CA ILE A 2 -18.30 11.86 18.53
C ILE A 2 -16.75 11.99 18.66
N ASP A 3 -16.21 11.72 19.84
CA ASP A 3 -14.79 11.95 20.16
C ASP A 3 -13.85 10.92 19.51
N HIS A 4 -14.24 9.64 19.48
CA HIS A 4 -13.43 8.58 18.87
C HIS A 4 -13.46 8.59 17.34
N SER A 5 -14.54 9.09 16.73
CA SER A 5 -14.65 9.17 15.27
C SER A 5 -13.76 10.28 14.69
N LEU A 6 -13.65 11.42 15.37
CA LEU A 6 -12.72 12.50 15.00
C LEU A 6 -11.26 12.05 15.15
N VAL A 7 -10.92 11.36 16.24
CA VAL A 7 -9.58 10.79 16.43
C VAL A 7 -9.27 9.74 15.36
N GLY A 8 -10.22 8.85 15.06
CA GLY A 8 -10.07 7.84 14.01
C GLY A 8 -9.88 8.45 12.62
N ALA A 9 -10.64 9.49 12.28
CA ALA A 9 -10.50 10.22 11.02
C ALA A 9 -9.14 10.93 10.92
N GLY A 10 -8.68 11.58 11.99
CA GLY A 10 -7.37 12.22 12.02
C GLY A 10 -6.22 11.24 11.82
N LEU A 11 -6.26 10.10 12.50
CA LEU A 11 -5.28 9.03 12.31
C LEU A 11 -5.34 8.44 10.89
N GLY A 12 -6.53 8.23 10.34
CA GLY A 12 -6.71 7.72 8.98
C GLY A 12 -6.09 8.64 7.93
N VAL A 13 -6.26 9.96 8.07
CA VAL A 13 -5.64 10.95 7.16
C VAL A 13 -4.12 10.93 7.29
N ILE A 14 -3.57 10.91 8.50
CA ILE A 14 -2.12 10.89 8.72
C ILE A 14 -1.51 9.61 8.14
N ILE A 15 -2.08 8.44 8.47
CA ILE A 15 -1.62 7.15 7.96
C ILE A 15 -1.75 7.10 6.44
N GLY A 16 -2.87 7.56 5.88
CA GLY A 16 -3.08 7.64 4.44
C GLY A 16 -2.06 8.52 3.73
N ALA A 17 -1.74 9.69 4.29
CA ALA A 17 -0.73 10.60 3.74
C ALA A 17 0.67 9.96 3.77
N VAL A 18 1.06 9.32 4.89
CA VAL A 18 2.34 8.61 4.99
C VAL A 18 2.40 7.45 3.99
N LEU A 19 1.36 6.63 3.90
CA LEU A 19 1.29 5.49 2.97
C LEU A 19 1.29 5.93 1.50
N ALA A 20 0.68 7.07 1.19
CA ALA A 20 0.67 7.63 -0.16
C ALA A 20 2.05 8.15 -0.59
N LEU A 21 2.73 8.92 0.28
CA LEU A 21 4.07 9.44 0.02
C LEU A 21 5.11 8.31 -0.05
N THR A 22 4.97 7.31 0.82
CA THR A 22 5.87 6.14 0.85
C THR A 22 5.48 5.05 -0.13
N GLY A 23 4.46 5.22 -1.00
CA GLY A 23 4.06 4.20 -1.98
C GLY A 23 3.60 2.84 -1.42
N ALA A 24 3.64 2.64 -0.09
CA ALA A 24 3.33 1.38 0.58
C ALA A 24 1.85 0.98 0.45
N GLY A 25 0.96 1.95 0.25
CA GLY A 25 -0.46 1.69 -0.02
C GLY A 25 -0.72 0.89 -1.30
N GLY A 26 0.21 0.92 -2.26
CA GLY A 26 0.14 0.11 -3.48
C GLY A 26 0.19 -1.40 -3.21
N GLY A 27 0.72 -1.85 -2.07
CA GLY A 27 0.89 -3.27 -1.77
C GLY A 27 -0.40 -4.04 -1.55
N ILE A 28 -1.46 -3.38 -1.09
CA ILE A 28 -2.78 -3.99 -0.99
C ILE A 28 -3.33 -4.32 -2.39
N LEU A 29 -3.02 -3.49 -3.39
CA LEU A 29 -3.47 -3.69 -4.77
C LEU A 29 -2.48 -4.49 -5.61
N ALA A 30 -1.20 -4.54 -5.25
CA ALA A 30 -0.15 -5.17 -6.05
C ALA A 30 -0.45 -6.66 -6.33
N VAL A 31 -0.78 -7.44 -5.31
CA VAL A 31 -1.06 -8.88 -5.48
C VAL A 31 -2.28 -9.13 -6.37
N PRO A 32 -3.47 -8.55 -6.12
CA PRO A 32 -4.61 -8.73 -7.01
C PRO A 32 -4.35 -8.21 -8.43
N LEU A 33 -3.61 -7.13 -8.61
CA LEU A 33 -3.27 -6.61 -9.94
C LEU A 33 -2.35 -7.57 -10.72
N LEU A 34 -1.41 -8.24 -10.04
CA LEU A 34 -0.54 -9.25 -10.64
C LEU A 34 -1.30 -10.55 -10.96
N VAL A 35 -2.21 -10.98 -10.08
CA VAL A 35 -3.01 -12.19 -10.31
C VAL A 35 -4.06 -11.98 -11.39
N PHE A 36 -4.86 -10.91 -11.30
CA PHE A 36 -5.95 -10.66 -12.24
C PHE A 36 -5.50 -9.97 -13.53
N GLY A 37 -4.46 -9.13 -13.47
CA GLY A 37 -3.95 -8.39 -14.63
C GLY A 37 -2.94 -9.17 -15.46
N LEU A 38 -2.05 -9.94 -14.82
CA LEU A 38 -0.99 -10.72 -15.49
C LEU A 38 -1.24 -12.23 -15.46
N GLY A 39 -2.28 -12.71 -14.78
CA GLY A 39 -2.61 -14.14 -14.70
C GLY A 39 -1.62 -14.96 -13.87
N LEU A 40 -0.78 -14.32 -13.05
CA LEU A 40 0.20 -15.00 -12.21
C LEU A 40 -0.49 -15.79 -11.10
N THR A 41 0.13 -16.88 -10.67
CA THR A 41 -0.36 -17.61 -9.49
C THR A 41 -0.19 -16.76 -8.23
N ILE A 42 -1.03 -16.98 -7.22
CA ILE A 42 -0.95 -16.23 -5.96
C ILE A 42 0.43 -16.35 -5.29
N VAL A 43 1.09 -17.49 -5.48
CA VAL A 43 2.42 -17.81 -4.92
C VAL A 43 3.51 -16.99 -5.61
N GLU A 44 3.37 -16.71 -6.90
CA GLU A 44 4.30 -15.87 -7.67
C GLU A 44 4.02 -14.38 -7.48
N ALA A 45 2.74 -14.00 -7.39
CA ALA A 45 2.32 -12.62 -7.24
C ALA A 45 2.74 -12.00 -5.90
N ALA A 46 2.79 -12.79 -4.83
CA ALA A 46 3.17 -12.32 -3.50
C ALA A 46 4.60 -11.73 -3.43
N PRO A 47 5.68 -12.46 -3.77
CA PRO A 47 7.04 -11.92 -3.72
C PRO A 47 7.27 -10.79 -4.74
N VAL A 48 6.68 -10.89 -5.94
CA VAL A 48 6.79 -9.83 -6.96
C VAL A 48 6.10 -8.55 -6.48
N GLY A 49 4.91 -8.66 -5.89
CA GLY A 49 4.19 -7.53 -5.31
C GLY A 49 4.97 -6.87 -4.18
N LEU A 50 5.56 -7.66 -3.28
CA LEU A 50 6.39 -7.14 -2.18
C LEU A 50 7.65 -6.42 -2.68
N LEU A 51 8.33 -6.95 -3.70
CA LEU A 51 9.49 -6.29 -4.31
C LEU A 51 9.10 -4.97 -4.97
N ALA A 52 8.00 -4.96 -5.74
CA ALA A 52 7.52 -3.75 -6.41
C ALA A 52 7.17 -2.64 -5.40
N VAL A 53 6.49 -3.00 -4.31
CA VAL A 53 6.10 -2.06 -3.25
C VAL A 53 7.31 -1.58 -2.47
N GLY A 54 8.26 -2.45 -2.15
CA GLY A 54 9.50 -2.08 -1.48
C GLY A 54 10.33 -1.09 -2.30
N LEU A 55 10.42 -1.28 -3.62
CA LEU A 55 11.10 -0.34 -4.52
C LEU A 55 10.36 0.99 -4.61
N ALA A 56 9.03 0.96 -4.79
CA ALA A 56 8.21 2.17 -4.79
C ALA A 56 8.35 2.95 -3.48
N ALA A 57 8.42 2.26 -2.35
CA ALA A 57 8.63 2.87 -1.05
C ALA A 57 10.02 3.42 -0.84
N GLY A 58 11.06 2.74 -1.33
CA GLY A 58 12.42 3.27 -1.35
C GLY A 58 12.50 4.58 -2.13
N VAL A 59 11.85 4.65 -3.30
CA VAL A 59 11.80 5.89 -4.10
C VAL A 59 10.99 6.98 -3.38
N GLY A 60 9.81 6.65 -2.86
CA GLY A 60 8.96 7.58 -2.12
C GLY A 60 9.57 8.06 -0.79
N ALA A 61 10.53 7.32 -0.22
CA ALA A 61 11.26 7.74 0.97
C ALA A 61 12.44 8.70 0.65
N VAL A 62 12.93 8.69 -0.60
CA VAL A 62 14.06 9.53 -1.04
C VAL A 62 13.60 10.86 -1.64
N LEU A 63 12.40 10.90 -2.22
CA LEU A 63 11.76 12.11 -2.78
C LEU A 63 11.02 12.92 -1.71
#